data_AF-A0A096FD48-F1
#
_entry.id   AF-A0A096FD48-F1
#
_cell.length_a   1.000
_cell.length_b   1.000
_cell.length_c   1.000
_cell.angle_alpha   90.00
_cell.angle_beta   90.00
_cell.angle_gamma   90.00
#
_symmetry.space_group_name_H-M   'P 1'
#
loop_
_entity.id
_entity.type
_entity.pdbx_description
1 polymer ?
#
loop_
_entity_poly.entity_id
_entity_poly.type
_entity_poly.pdbx_seq_one_letter_code
_entity_poly.pdbx_strand_id
1 'polypeptide(L)'
;MRSFYHPSALATLLLASLGTAQAHQVWLENDGGQAQLFFGEFNDNLRETSPGALDKFLATPTLAQQTAGGTQQLSGQRNATGFSYNAASQAQTLFASAAYPLIDRSKRNEPALLWVPAARWVATPAQAVAVNAQALDLVPTGQPGQFMVSFNGLALPKAKVQIVAPSGWSREAQSDEQGRVNFALPWKGLYVAEVHHSDKQGGEAQGKSYGEASYVTTLSFSVKDGMPSPALPSAVKP
;
A
#
# COMPACT_ATOMS: atom_id res chain seq x y z
N MET A 1 21.02 17.65 -66.62
CA MET A 1 21.17 18.67 -65.54
C MET A 1 19.79 19.11 -65.09
N ARG A 2 19.43 18.80 -63.84
CA ARG A 2 18.64 19.62 -62.88
C ARG A 2 18.25 18.72 -61.71
N SER A 3 19.07 18.77 -60.66
CA SER A 3 18.75 18.28 -59.33
C SER A 3 17.59 19.07 -58.75
N PHE A 4 16.67 18.40 -58.05
CA PHE A 4 15.85 19.03 -57.03
C PHE A 4 15.78 18.13 -55.79
N TYR A 5 16.01 18.77 -54.66
CA TYR A 5 16.24 18.22 -53.32
C TYR A 5 14.94 17.72 -52.66
N HIS A 6 15.08 16.70 -51.81
CA HIS A 6 14.09 16.23 -50.84
C HIS A 6 13.81 17.28 -49.75
N PRO A 7 12.70 17.11 -49.03
CA PRO A 7 12.84 17.05 -47.58
C PRO A 7 12.17 15.80 -46.99
N SER A 8 12.99 14.96 -46.39
CA SER A 8 12.57 13.90 -45.47
C SER A 8 11.93 14.55 -44.25
N ALA A 9 10.65 14.26 -44.00
CA ALA A 9 9.98 14.67 -42.77
C ALA A 9 10.49 13.81 -41.61
N LEU A 10 11.23 14.42 -40.69
CA LEU A 10 11.64 13.83 -39.42
C LEU A 10 10.42 13.85 -38.49
N ALA A 11 9.81 12.70 -38.24
CA ALA A 11 8.76 12.57 -37.24
C ALA A 11 9.41 12.48 -35.85
N THR A 12 9.36 13.58 -35.09
CA THR A 12 9.83 13.64 -33.70
C THR A 12 8.86 12.88 -32.80
N LEU A 13 9.29 11.72 -32.31
CA LEU A 13 8.58 10.95 -31.29
C LEU A 13 8.70 11.69 -29.95
N LEU A 14 7.68 12.48 -29.56
CA LEU A 14 7.57 12.97 -28.19
C LEU A 14 7.18 11.79 -27.30
N LEU A 15 8.17 11.14 -26.66
CA LEU A 15 7.90 10.39 -25.44
C LEU A 15 7.50 11.41 -24.37
N ALA A 16 6.20 11.58 -24.18
CA ALA A 16 5.67 12.22 -22.99
C ALA A 16 6.10 11.36 -21.79
N SER A 17 7.06 11.87 -21.02
CA SER A 17 7.34 11.38 -19.67
C SER A 17 6.13 11.70 -18.80
N LEU A 18 5.10 10.84 -18.87
CA LEU A 18 4.03 10.80 -17.90
C LEU A 18 4.67 10.50 -16.54
N GLY A 19 4.44 11.41 -15.60
CA GLY A 19 5.12 11.47 -14.32
C GLY A 19 5.08 10.14 -13.57
N THR A 20 6.09 9.95 -12.73
CA THR A 20 6.15 8.86 -11.76
C THR A 20 4.82 8.81 -11.01
N ALA A 21 4.00 7.80 -11.30
CA ALA A 21 2.92 7.42 -10.42
C ALA A 21 3.56 7.26 -9.03
N GLN A 22 3.06 7.99 -8.03
CA GLN A 22 3.56 7.89 -6.66
C GLN A 22 3.17 6.49 -6.17
N ALA A 23 4.07 5.52 -6.38
CA ALA A 23 3.88 4.10 -6.05
C ALA A 23 4.26 3.79 -4.60
N HIS A 24 4.72 4.80 -3.85
CA HIS A 24 5.05 4.63 -2.45
C HIS A 24 3.83 4.19 -1.64
N GLN A 25 4.08 3.21 -0.79
CA GLN A 25 3.14 2.60 0.12
C GLN A 25 3.82 2.36 1.46
N VAL A 26 3.02 2.01 2.46
CA VAL A 26 3.53 1.44 3.72
C VAL A 26 2.97 0.04 3.85
N TRP A 27 3.77 -0.90 4.35
CA TRP A 27 3.29 -2.27 4.62
C TRP A 27 3.83 -2.79 5.95
N LEU A 28 3.08 -3.71 6.55
CA LEU A 28 3.45 -4.35 7.80
C LEU A 28 4.04 -5.73 7.54
N GLU A 29 5.11 -6.05 8.25
CA GLU A 29 5.56 -7.43 8.46
C GLU A 29 5.58 -7.68 9.97
N ASN A 30 5.31 -8.92 10.39
CA ASN A 30 5.32 -9.29 11.80
C ASN A 30 5.96 -10.66 11.96
N ASP A 31 7.07 -10.70 12.69
CA ASP A 31 7.80 -11.91 13.01
C ASP A 31 7.70 -12.18 14.53
N GLY A 32 6.78 -13.08 14.91
CA GLY A 32 6.63 -13.51 16.30
C GLY A 32 6.29 -12.40 17.30
N GLY A 33 5.75 -11.25 16.85
CA GLY A 33 5.48 -10.07 17.68
C GLY A 33 6.43 -8.89 17.42
N GLN A 34 7.54 -9.11 16.70
CA GLN A 34 8.39 -8.03 16.21
C GLN A 34 7.80 -7.47 14.92
N ALA A 35 6.86 -6.53 15.05
CA ALA A 35 6.21 -5.92 13.91
C ALA A 35 7.01 -4.73 13.39
N GLN A 36 7.07 -4.60 12.06
CA GLN A 36 7.70 -3.47 11.37
C GLN A 36 6.77 -2.90 10.31
N LEU A 37 6.60 -1.58 10.32
CA LEU A 37 5.96 -0.81 9.26
C LEU A 37 7.06 -0.23 8.37
N PHE A 38 7.13 -0.72 7.14
CA PHE A 38 8.05 -0.24 6.11
C PHE A 38 7.41 0.84 5.26
N PHE A 39 8.23 1.60 4.55
CA PHE A 39 7.84 2.61 3.57
C PHE A 39 8.67 2.41 2.29
N GLY A 40 8.04 2.50 1.12
CA GLY A 40 8.71 2.26 -0.16
C GLY A 40 7.77 1.65 -1.19
N GLU A 41 8.30 0.80 -2.08
CA GLU A 41 7.55 0.15 -3.15
C GLU A 41 7.78 -1.36 -3.05
N PHE A 42 6.80 -2.10 -2.50
CA PHE A 42 6.99 -3.52 -2.21
C PHE A 42 7.26 -4.35 -3.47
N ASN A 43 6.55 -4.04 -4.56
CA ASN A 43 6.69 -4.73 -5.84
C ASN A 43 8.09 -4.60 -6.43
N ASP A 44 8.75 -3.47 -6.16
CA ASP A 44 10.06 -3.15 -6.71
C ASP A 44 11.19 -3.51 -5.73
N ASN A 45 10.84 -4.17 -4.62
CA ASN A 45 11.76 -4.49 -3.52
C ASN A 45 12.56 -3.25 -3.05
N LEU A 46 11.88 -2.11 -2.99
CA LEU A 46 12.41 -0.82 -2.59
C LEU A 46 11.93 -0.49 -1.18
N ARG A 47 12.87 -0.26 -0.26
CA ARG A 47 12.61 0.19 1.11
C ARG A 47 13.33 1.51 1.34
N GLU A 48 12.55 2.54 1.65
CA GLU A 48 13.04 3.86 2.03
C GLU A 48 13.74 3.81 3.38
N THR A 49 14.72 4.70 3.57
CA THR A 49 15.56 4.71 4.78
C THR A 49 15.58 6.07 5.47
N SER A 50 16.11 6.09 6.70
CA SER A 50 16.51 7.28 7.44
C SER A 50 18.05 7.34 7.51
N PRO A 51 18.69 8.49 7.20
CA PRO A 51 18.05 9.72 6.74
C PRO A 51 17.48 9.54 5.31
N GLY A 52 16.35 10.17 5.00
CA GLY A 52 15.71 10.07 3.68
C GLY A 52 14.21 10.33 3.67
N ALA A 53 13.50 9.71 2.73
CA ALA A 53 12.06 9.93 2.57
C ALA A 53 11.26 9.46 3.80
N LEU A 54 11.79 8.52 4.59
CA LEU A 54 11.22 8.08 5.86
C LEU A 54 11.14 9.21 6.91
N ASP A 55 12.01 10.22 6.84
CA ASP A 55 11.98 11.35 7.77
C ASP A 55 10.81 12.32 7.55
N LYS A 56 10.10 12.18 6.42
CA LYS A 56 8.99 13.07 6.07
C LYS A 56 7.72 12.76 6.86
N PHE A 57 7.57 11.56 7.42
CA PHE A 57 6.42 11.24 8.26
C PHE A 57 6.35 12.18 9.46
N LEU A 58 5.16 12.69 9.75
CA LEU A 58 4.92 13.72 10.77
C LEU A 58 5.09 13.19 12.19
N ALA A 59 4.94 11.87 12.38
CA ALA A 59 5.10 11.20 13.66
C ALA A 59 5.37 9.70 13.42
N THR A 60 5.85 9.01 14.46
CA THR A 60 5.81 7.55 14.50
C THR A 60 4.35 7.08 14.54
N PRO A 61 3.88 6.29 13.57
CA PRO A 61 2.49 5.81 13.55
C PRO A 61 2.21 4.93 14.77
N THR A 62 1.01 4.99 15.34
CA THR A 62 0.55 4.01 16.33
C THR A 62 0.09 2.74 15.63
N LEU A 63 0.28 1.58 16.26
CA LEU A 63 -0.14 0.30 15.74
C LEU A 63 -1.34 -0.22 16.54
N ALA A 64 -2.49 -0.35 15.89
CA ALA A 64 -3.65 -1.03 16.45
C ALA A 64 -3.43 -2.55 16.35
N GLN A 65 -3.37 -3.23 17.48
CA GLN A 65 -3.27 -4.68 17.57
C GLN A 65 -4.60 -5.27 18.03
N GLN A 66 -5.06 -6.32 17.35
CA GLN A 66 -6.16 -7.16 17.82
C GLN A 66 -5.64 -8.53 18.26
N THR A 67 -6.11 -8.98 19.42
CA THR A 67 -5.92 -10.34 19.94
C THR A 67 -7.26 -10.92 20.39
N ALA A 68 -7.28 -12.18 20.81
CA ALA A 68 -8.45 -12.75 21.49
C ALA A 68 -8.86 -11.97 22.76
N GLY A 69 -7.93 -11.26 23.40
CA GLY A 69 -8.19 -10.43 24.58
C GLY A 69 -8.72 -9.02 24.29
N GLY A 70 -8.87 -8.66 23.01
CA GLY A 70 -9.37 -7.35 22.58
C GLY A 70 -8.35 -6.54 21.76
N THR A 71 -8.65 -5.26 21.60
CA THR A 71 -7.87 -4.31 20.78
C THR A 71 -7.02 -3.40 21.67
N GLN A 72 -5.76 -3.19 21.31
CA GLN A 72 -4.82 -2.32 22.00
C GLN A 72 -4.08 -1.43 20.99
N GLN A 73 -3.77 -0.19 21.38
CA GLN A 73 -2.85 0.68 20.64
C GLN A 73 -1.43 0.52 21.18
N LEU A 74 -0.47 0.38 20.27
CA LEU A 74 0.96 0.28 20.60
C LEU A 74 1.70 1.51 20.09
N SER A 75 2.58 2.03 20.93
CA SER A 75 3.57 3.02 20.50
C SER A 75 4.70 2.33 19.73
N GLY A 76 5.12 2.93 18.63
CA GLY A 76 6.27 2.47 17.85
C GLY A 76 7.55 3.27 18.13
N GLN A 77 8.64 2.83 17.52
CA GLN A 77 9.89 3.58 17.42
C GLN A 77 10.36 3.62 15.97
N ARG A 78 10.74 4.80 15.48
CA ARG A 78 11.38 4.93 14.16
C ARG A 78 12.80 4.37 14.22
N ASN A 79 13.19 3.60 13.21
CA ASN A 79 14.54 3.09 13.03
C ASN A 79 15.08 3.48 11.63
N ALA A 80 16.21 2.92 11.21
CA ALA A 80 16.85 3.26 9.93
C ALA A 80 16.05 2.84 8.68
N THR A 81 15.12 1.89 8.79
CA THR A 81 14.41 1.24 7.67
C THR A 81 12.88 1.27 7.79
N GLY A 82 12.33 1.84 8.86
CA GLY A 82 10.88 1.92 9.08
C GLY A 82 10.51 2.29 10.52
N PHE A 83 9.40 1.74 11.00
CA PHE A 83 8.92 1.87 12.37
C PHE A 83 8.74 0.49 13.01
N SER A 84 9.33 0.27 14.18
CA SER A 84 9.24 -0.99 14.94
C SER A 84 8.22 -0.93 16.07
N TYR A 85 7.60 -2.07 16.34
CA TYR A 85 6.61 -2.27 17.38
C TYR A 85 6.83 -3.61 18.08
N ASN A 86 6.55 -3.66 19.38
CA ASN A 86 6.49 -4.90 20.15
C ASN A 86 5.02 -5.31 20.29
N ALA A 87 4.53 -6.07 19.32
CA ALA A 87 3.20 -6.68 19.34
C ALA A 87 3.22 -8.02 20.11
N ALA A 88 2.05 -8.50 20.53
CA ALA A 88 1.98 -9.86 21.05
C ALA A 88 2.22 -10.88 19.93
N SER A 89 2.93 -11.97 20.24
CA SER A 89 3.17 -13.09 19.31
C SER A 89 1.87 -13.72 18.78
N GLN A 90 0.80 -13.64 19.57
CA GLN A 90 -0.55 -14.11 19.25
C GLN A 90 -1.47 -13.03 18.65
N ALA A 91 -0.92 -11.92 18.13
CA ALA A 91 -1.69 -10.93 17.38
C ALA A 91 -2.45 -11.61 16.23
N GLN A 92 -3.75 -11.34 16.13
CA GLN A 92 -4.59 -11.82 15.03
C GLN A 92 -4.51 -10.85 13.85
N THR A 93 -4.55 -9.55 14.13
CA THR A 93 -4.41 -8.50 13.14
C THR A 93 -3.61 -7.32 13.69
N LEU A 94 -2.97 -6.60 12.79
CA LEU A 94 -2.34 -5.31 13.06
C LEU A 94 -2.81 -4.29 12.03
N PHE A 95 -2.96 -3.03 12.42
CA PHE A 95 -3.31 -1.93 11.53
C PHE A 95 -2.60 -0.64 11.93
N ALA A 96 -2.01 0.07 10.96
CA ALA A 96 -1.43 1.38 11.18
C ALA A 96 -1.77 2.31 10.01
N SER A 97 -2.03 3.59 10.31
CA SER A 97 -2.11 4.67 9.33
C SER A 97 -1.00 5.65 9.64
N ALA A 98 -0.23 6.05 8.63
CA ALA A 98 0.96 6.86 8.82
C ALA A 98 0.72 8.31 8.35
N ALA A 99 0.93 9.27 9.26
CA ALA A 99 0.67 10.68 8.98
C ALA A 99 1.80 11.27 8.10
N TYR A 100 1.44 11.75 6.92
CA TYR A 100 2.36 12.35 5.96
C TYR A 100 1.99 13.82 5.68
N PRO A 101 2.95 14.72 5.42
CA PRO A 101 2.68 16.10 5.05
C PRO A 101 1.74 16.19 3.84
N LEU A 102 0.90 17.23 3.78
CA LEU A 102 0.17 17.53 2.56
C LEU A 102 1.14 17.66 1.37
N ILE A 103 0.81 16.97 0.28
CA ILE A 103 1.59 17.02 -0.95
C ILE A 103 1.24 18.32 -1.69
N ASP A 104 2.23 19.17 -1.86
CA ASP A 104 2.11 20.41 -2.62
C ASP A 104 1.96 20.10 -4.12
N ARG A 105 0.85 20.55 -4.70
CA ARG A 105 0.55 20.46 -6.13
C ARG A 105 0.42 21.83 -6.81
N SER A 106 0.86 22.90 -6.15
CA SER A 106 0.79 24.28 -6.67
C SER A 106 1.49 24.46 -8.01
N LYS A 107 2.59 23.73 -8.26
CA LYS A 107 3.29 23.71 -9.56
C LYS A 107 2.41 23.19 -10.72
N ARG A 108 1.37 22.41 -10.42
CA ARG A 108 0.35 21.93 -11.37
C ARG A 108 -0.91 22.78 -11.37
N ASN A 109 -0.92 23.90 -10.62
CA ASN A 109 -2.10 24.72 -10.37
C ASN A 109 -3.28 23.92 -9.77
N GLU A 110 -2.96 22.92 -8.95
CA GLU A 110 -3.91 22.05 -8.26
C GLU A 110 -3.87 22.31 -6.74
N PRO A 111 -4.99 22.13 -6.03
CA PRO A 111 -5.00 22.20 -4.57
C PRO A 111 -4.11 21.09 -3.97
N ALA A 112 -3.63 21.30 -2.75
CA ALA A 112 -2.84 20.28 -2.04
C ALA A 112 -3.58 18.93 -1.98
N LEU A 113 -2.80 17.84 -1.95
CA LEU A 113 -3.31 16.47 -1.82
C LEU A 113 -3.01 15.96 -0.41
N LEU A 114 -4.03 15.42 0.26
CA LEU A 114 -3.84 14.62 1.46
C LEU A 114 -3.49 13.19 1.02
N TRP A 115 -2.32 12.68 1.40
CA TRP A 115 -1.98 11.28 1.18
C TRP A 115 -2.12 10.50 2.49
N VAL A 116 -2.88 9.41 2.45
CA VAL A 116 -3.25 8.59 3.62
C VAL A 116 -2.76 7.16 3.41
N PRO A 117 -1.49 6.87 3.70
CA PRO A 117 -0.96 5.51 3.68
C PRO A 117 -1.36 4.74 4.93
N ALA A 118 -1.88 3.53 4.72
CA ALA A 118 -2.21 2.59 5.76
C ALA A 118 -1.71 1.17 5.43
N ALA A 119 -1.52 0.37 6.47
CA ALA A 119 -1.13 -1.02 6.34
C ALA A 119 -1.91 -1.88 7.32
N ARG A 120 -2.36 -3.03 6.84
CA ARG A 120 -2.90 -4.14 7.62
C ARG A 120 -1.97 -5.32 7.53
N TRP A 121 -1.85 -6.05 8.64
CA TRP A 121 -1.33 -7.41 8.66
C TRP A 121 -2.35 -8.35 9.30
N VAL A 122 -2.45 -9.57 8.80
CA VAL A 122 -3.26 -10.64 9.39
C VAL A 122 -2.42 -11.90 9.59
N ALA A 123 -2.63 -12.57 10.73
CA ALA A 123 -1.91 -13.81 11.06
C ALA A 123 -2.23 -14.95 10.10
N THR A 124 -3.45 -14.96 9.56
CA THR A 124 -3.92 -15.94 8.58
C THR A 124 -4.94 -15.31 7.65
N PRO A 125 -4.85 -15.53 6.32
CA PRO A 125 -5.87 -15.09 5.37
C PRO A 125 -7.12 -15.99 5.37
N ALA A 126 -7.09 -17.13 6.07
CA ALA A 126 -8.21 -18.07 6.13
C ALA A 126 -9.28 -17.69 7.17
N GLN A 127 -9.03 -16.67 7.99
CA GLN A 127 -9.99 -16.16 8.97
C GLN A 127 -10.57 -14.84 8.49
N ALA A 128 -11.89 -14.69 8.59
CA ALA A 128 -12.55 -13.44 8.30
C ALA A 128 -12.13 -12.35 9.29
N VAL A 129 -11.90 -11.14 8.79
CA VAL A 129 -11.54 -9.97 9.61
C VAL A 129 -12.57 -8.87 9.38
N ALA A 130 -12.97 -8.20 10.46
CA ALA A 130 -13.86 -7.05 10.37
C ALA A 130 -13.15 -5.85 9.74
N VAL A 131 -13.87 -5.10 8.92
CA VAL A 131 -13.35 -3.88 8.28
C VAL A 131 -13.14 -2.75 9.28
N ASN A 132 -12.14 -1.91 9.00
CA ASN A 132 -11.99 -0.63 9.66
C ASN A 132 -13.11 0.33 9.23
N ALA A 133 -13.83 0.88 10.21
CA ALA A 133 -14.97 1.77 9.97
C ALA A 133 -14.56 3.22 9.62
N GLN A 134 -13.28 3.55 9.66
CA GLN A 134 -12.76 4.92 9.46
C GLN A 134 -11.57 4.97 8.49
N ALA A 135 -11.36 3.93 7.69
CA ALA A 135 -10.24 3.87 6.75
C ALA A 135 -10.62 3.21 5.42
N LEU A 136 -9.77 3.42 4.40
CA LEU A 136 -9.63 2.44 3.34
C LEU A 136 -9.04 1.17 3.97
N ASP A 137 -9.61 0.02 3.64
CA ASP A 137 -9.21 -1.24 4.22
C ASP A 137 -9.35 -2.38 3.22
N LEU A 138 -8.52 -3.39 3.41
CA LEU A 138 -8.53 -4.63 2.65
C LEU A 138 -8.40 -5.78 3.65
N VAL A 139 -9.43 -6.62 3.73
CA VAL A 139 -9.52 -7.69 4.74
C VAL A 139 -9.83 -9.05 4.12
N PRO A 140 -9.31 -10.16 4.67
CA PRO A 140 -9.77 -11.49 4.30
C PRO A 140 -11.24 -11.69 4.67
N THR A 141 -11.97 -12.37 3.80
CA THR A 141 -13.37 -12.75 4.03
C THR A 141 -13.53 -14.09 4.76
N GLY A 142 -12.41 -14.81 4.98
CA GLY A 142 -12.39 -16.19 5.44
C GLY A 142 -12.54 -17.23 4.32
N GLN A 143 -12.92 -16.81 3.10
CA GLN A 143 -12.89 -17.68 1.93
C GLN A 143 -11.49 -17.65 1.29
N PRO A 144 -10.93 -18.80 0.85
CA PRO A 144 -9.59 -18.86 0.28
C PRO A 144 -9.38 -17.89 -0.88
N GLY A 145 -8.37 -17.02 -0.75
CA GLY A 145 -8.02 -16.04 -1.78
C GLY A 145 -9.03 -14.93 -2.00
N GLN A 146 -10.08 -14.84 -1.18
CA GLN A 146 -11.10 -13.79 -1.29
C GLN A 146 -10.91 -12.72 -0.22
N PHE A 147 -10.87 -11.47 -0.68
CA PHE A 147 -10.73 -10.29 0.16
C PHE A 147 -11.88 -9.32 -0.09
N MET A 148 -12.14 -8.45 0.88
CA MET A 148 -13.12 -7.37 0.77
C MET A 148 -12.40 -6.04 0.91
N VAL A 149 -12.61 -5.17 -0.07
CA VAL A 149 -12.23 -3.77 -0.06
C VAL A 149 -13.37 -2.97 0.57
N SER A 150 -13.03 -2.10 1.52
CA SER A 150 -13.97 -1.16 2.11
C SER A 150 -13.38 0.22 2.27
N PHE A 151 -14.22 1.25 2.22
CA PHE A 151 -13.87 2.60 2.61
C PHE A 151 -14.86 3.09 3.67
N ASN A 152 -14.35 3.51 4.83
CA ASN A 152 -15.16 3.93 5.97
C ASN A 152 -16.21 2.88 6.39
N GLY A 153 -15.78 1.62 6.43
CA GLY A 153 -16.63 0.47 6.78
C GLY A 153 -17.65 0.04 5.73
N LEU A 154 -17.75 0.74 4.59
CA LEU A 154 -18.66 0.41 3.51
C LEU A 154 -17.92 -0.32 2.38
N ALA A 155 -18.58 -1.28 1.74
CA ALA A 155 -18.03 -1.98 0.58
C ALA A 155 -17.65 -0.98 -0.51
N LEU A 156 -16.45 -1.14 -1.09
CA LEU A 156 -15.94 -0.27 -2.14
C LEU A 156 -15.88 -1.05 -3.47
N PRO A 157 -16.85 -0.86 -4.39
CA PRO A 157 -16.87 -1.54 -5.68
C PRO A 157 -15.89 -0.92 -6.67
N LYS A 158 -15.47 -1.72 -7.66
CA LYS A 158 -14.57 -1.33 -8.77
C LYS A 158 -13.20 -0.79 -8.34
N ALA A 159 -12.82 -1.02 -7.08
CA ALA A 159 -11.49 -0.73 -6.58
C ALA A 159 -10.49 -1.72 -7.18
N LYS A 160 -9.39 -1.19 -7.73
CA LYS A 160 -8.30 -2.02 -8.21
C LYS A 160 -7.46 -2.49 -7.04
N VAL A 161 -7.26 -3.80 -6.96
CA VAL A 161 -6.38 -4.44 -6.00
C VAL A 161 -5.25 -5.12 -6.76
N GLN A 162 -4.01 -4.81 -6.41
CA GLN A 162 -2.84 -5.52 -6.90
C GLN A 162 -2.29 -6.39 -5.78
N ILE A 163 -2.12 -7.69 -6.02
CA ILE A 163 -1.47 -8.58 -5.08
C ILE A 163 -0.10 -9.00 -5.63
N VAL A 164 0.90 -8.96 -4.76
CA VAL A 164 2.30 -9.24 -5.10
C VAL A 164 2.86 -10.30 -4.15
N ALA A 165 3.59 -11.24 -4.73
CA ALA A 165 4.48 -12.13 -3.98
C ALA A 165 5.94 -11.67 -4.18
N PRO A 166 6.83 -11.86 -3.19
CA PRO A 166 8.19 -11.32 -3.23
C PRO A 166 9.02 -11.73 -4.45
N SER A 167 8.70 -12.85 -5.12
CA SER A 167 9.30 -13.26 -6.40
C SER A 167 9.11 -12.27 -7.57
N GLY A 168 8.35 -11.19 -7.39
CA GLY A 168 7.91 -10.32 -8.46
C GLY A 168 6.68 -10.84 -9.21
N TRP A 169 6.07 -11.94 -8.75
CA TRP A 169 4.76 -12.36 -9.24
C TRP A 169 3.71 -11.36 -8.76
N SER A 170 2.91 -10.84 -9.70
CA SER A 170 1.79 -9.96 -9.37
C SER A 170 0.52 -10.31 -10.15
N ARG A 171 -0.63 -9.98 -9.57
CA ARG A 171 -1.95 -10.04 -10.21
C ARG A 171 -2.75 -8.79 -9.84
N GLU A 172 -3.61 -8.35 -10.76
CA GLU A 172 -4.58 -7.30 -10.51
C GLU A 172 -6.00 -7.87 -10.64
N ALA A 173 -6.91 -7.41 -9.79
CA ALA A 173 -8.34 -7.64 -9.91
C ALA A 173 -9.11 -6.37 -9.50
N GLN A 174 -10.37 -6.27 -9.91
CA GLN A 174 -11.26 -5.20 -9.46
C GLN A 174 -12.34 -5.76 -8.56
N SER A 175 -12.70 -5.02 -7.52
CA SER A 175 -13.75 -5.43 -6.60
C SER A 175 -15.13 -5.41 -7.25
N ASP A 176 -15.96 -6.38 -6.88
CA ASP A 176 -17.35 -6.47 -7.31
C ASP A 176 -18.26 -5.46 -6.57
N GLU A 177 -19.56 -5.50 -6.84
CA GLU A 177 -20.57 -4.63 -6.20
C GLU A 177 -20.66 -4.82 -4.67
N GLN A 178 -20.12 -5.91 -4.13
CA GLN A 178 -20.02 -6.17 -2.69
C GLN A 178 -18.61 -5.85 -2.14
N GLY A 179 -17.75 -5.21 -2.95
CA GLY A 179 -16.39 -4.87 -2.59
C GLY A 179 -15.44 -6.07 -2.59
N ARG A 180 -15.82 -7.23 -3.12
CA ARG A 180 -15.00 -8.45 -3.04
C ARG A 180 -14.08 -8.62 -4.24
N VAL A 181 -12.89 -9.13 -3.98
CA VAL A 181 -11.90 -9.55 -4.99
C VAL A 181 -11.44 -10.97 -4.70
N ASN A 182 -11.07 -11.70 -5.76
CA ASN A 182 -10.59 -13.07 -5.67
C ASN A 182 -9.24 -13.23 -6.38
N PHE A 183 -8.28 -13.85 -5.70
CA PHE A 183 -6.96 -14.16 -6.23
C PHE A 183 -6.61 -15.63 -6.01
N ALA A 184 -5.89 -16.20 -6.98
CA ALA A 184 -5.15 -17.44 -6.74
C ALA A 184 -3.87 -17.11 -5.95
N LEU A 185 -3.55 -17.93 -4.94
CA LEU A 185 -2.37 -17.78 -4.08
C LEU A 185 -1.44 -19.01 -4.23
N PRO A 186 -0.76 -19.17 -5.38
CA PRO A 186 -0.07 -20.43 -5.72
C PRO A 186 1.24 -20.66 -4.94
N TRP A 187 1.84 -19.60 -4.41
CA TRP A 187 3.13 -19.63 -3.74
C TRP A 187 2.96 -19.66 -2.22
N LYS A 188 3.82 -20.41 -1.53
CA LYS A 188 4.02 -20.21 -0.09
C LYS A 188 4.91 -18.99 0.16
N GLY A 189 4.66 -18.27 1.25
CA GLY A 189 5.41 -17.07 1.64
C GLY A 189 4.53 -15.85 1.85
N LEU A 190 5.19 -14.69 2.02
CA LEU A 190 4.54 -13.40 2.18
C LEU A 190 3.80 -13.00 0.90
N TYR A 191 2.62 -12.41 1.06
CA TYR A 191 1.93 -11.63 0.05
C TYR A 191 1.65 -10.25 0.61
N VAL A 192 1.70 -9.26 -0.27
CA VAL A 192 1.23 -7.90 -0.01
C VAL A 192 0.23 -7.54 -1.10
N ALA A 193 -1.00 -7.25 -0.68
CA ALA A 193 -2.05 -6.77 -1.57
C ALA A 193 -2.29 -5.28 -1.32
N GLU A 194 -2.25 -4.46 -2.37
CA GLU A 194 -2.40 -3.02 -2.31
C GLU A 194 -3.72 -2.60 -2.96
N VAL A 195 -4.40 -1.64 -2.36
CA VAL A 195 -5.57 -0.97 -2.91
C VAL A 195 -5.44 0.54 -2.80
N HIS A 196 -5.93 1.24 -3.83
CA HIS A 196 -5.96 2.70 -3.90
C HIS A 196 -7.39 3.21 -3.99
N HIS A 197 -7.65 4.34 -3.33
CA HIS A 197 -8.91 5.07 -3.44
C HIS A 197 -8.66 6.58 -3.42
N SER A 198 -9.15 7.30 -4.43
CA SER A 198 -9.17 8.77 -4.42
C SER A 198 -10.54 9.27 -3.98
N ASP A 199 -10.56 10.12 -2.95
CA ASP A 199 -11.71 10.93 -2.58
C ASP A 199 -11.47 12.38 -3.02
N LYS A 200 -12.31 12.86 -3.93
CA LYS A 200 -12.23 14.22 -4.47
C LYS A 200 -12.97 15.24 -3.61
N GLN A 201 -13.51 14.81 -2.47
CA GLN A 201 -14.01 15.73 -1.46
C GLN A 201 -12.80 16.41 -0.79
N GLY A 202 -12.70 17.71 -0.99
CA GLY A 202 -11.72 18.52 -0.26
C GLY A 202 -12.05 18.57 1.23
N GLY A 203 -11.08 19.02 2.02
CA GLY A 203 -11.24 19.13 3.46
C GLY A 203 -10.09 19.87 4.11
N GLU A 204 -9.97 19.72 5.43
CA GLU A 204 -8.88 20.29 6.21
C GLU A 204 -8.07 19.18 6.88
N ALA A 205 -6.75 19.29 6.82
CA ALA A 205 -5.82 18.43 7.54
C ALA A 205 -4.57 19.25 7.89
N GLN A 206 -3.97 19.00 9.05
CA GLN A 206 -2.72 19.67 9.45
C GLN A 206 -2.85 21.22 9.47
N GLY A 207 -4.05 21.73 9.76
CA GLY A 207 -4.37 23.16 9.75
C GLY A 207 -4.39 23.82 8.36
N LYS A 208 -4.49 23.03 7.28
CA LYS A 208 -4.48 23.50 5.89
C LYS A 208 -5.57 22.80 5.08
N SER A 209 -6.08 23.50 4.06
CA SER A 209 -7.04 22.92 3.12
C SER A 209 -6.35 22.02 2.10
N TYR A 210 -7.00 20.92 1.74
CA TYR A 210 -6.65 20.04 0.61
C TYR A 210 -7.87 19.89 -0.30
N GLY A 211 -7.64 19.58 -1.58
CA GLY A 211 -8.72 19.42 -2.56
C GLY A 211 -9.04 17.97 -2.91
N GLU A 212 -8.19 17.03 -2.54
CA GLU A 212 -8.35 15.59 -2.74
C GLU A 212 -7.61 14.84 -1.63
N ALA A 213 -8.13 13.68 -1.24
CA ALA A 213 -7.43 12.69 -0.44
C ALA A 213 -7.14 11.43 -1.28
N SER A 214 -5.88 11.00 -1.30
CA SER A 214 -5.44 9.73 -1.90
C SER A 214 -5.14 8.74 -0.78
N TYR A 215 -5.95 7.69 -0.70
CA TYR A 215 -5.82 6.61 0.25
C TYR A 215 -5.11 5.43 -0.40
N VAL A 216 -4.11 4.89 0.30
CA VAL A 216 -3.41 3.66 -0.09
C VAL A 216 -3.44 2.73 1.10
N THR A 217 -3.87 1.49 0.91
CA THR A 217 -3.84 0.48 1.97
C THR A 217 -3.27 -0.82 1.49
N THR A 218 -2.30 -1.35 2.23
CA THR A 218 -1.77 -2.69 1.98
C THR A 218 -2.35 -3.70 2.96
N LEU A 219 -2.49 -4.95 2.53
CA LEU A 219 -2.76 -6.11 3.35
C LEU A 219 -1.60 -7.10 3.21
N SER A 220 -0.89 -7.36 4.31
CA SER A 220 0.20 -8.33 4.41
C SER A 220 -0.26 -9.61 5.11
N PHE A 221 0.10 -10.76 4.54
CA PHE A 221 -0.11 -12.07 5.16
C PHE A 221 0.82 -13.12 4.58
N SER A 222 1.04 -14.21 5.31
CA SER A 222 1.82 -15.34 4.82
C SER A 222 0.91 -16.53 4.50
N VAL A 223 1.14 -17.15 3.34
CA VAL A 223 0.53 -18.43 2.97
C VAL A 223 1.52 -19.55 3.31
N LYS A 224 1.07 -20.55 4.07
CA LYS A 224 1.93 -21.66 4.53
C LYS A 224 2.08 -22.76 3.48
N ASP A 225 0.99 -23.04 2.78
CA ASP A 225 0.91 -24.07 1.75
C ASP A 225 1.14 -23.48 0.35
N GLY A 226 1.64 -24.28 -0.59
CA GLY A 226 1.89 -23.85 -1.97
C GLY A 226 3.28 -24.17 -2.47
N MET A 227 3.52 -23.82 -3.74
CA MET A 227 4.83 -24.03 -4.37
C MET A 227 5.87 -23.07 -3.78
N PRO A 228 7.16 -23.44 -3.75
CA PRO A 228 8.22 -22.49 -3.46
C PRO A 228 8.10 -21.28 -4.39
N SER A 229 8.06 -20.08 -3.83
CA SER A 229 8.13 -18.85 -4.61
C SER A 229 9.45 -18.82 -5.40
N PRO A 230 9.45 -18.31 -6.65
CA PRO A 230 10.70 -17.97 -7.34
C PRO A 230 11.59 -17.04 -6.49
N ALA A 231 12.88 -16.95 -6.85
CA ALA A 231 13.85 -16.15 -6.12
C ALA A 231 13.45 -14.66 -6.09
N LEU A 232 13.73 -14.01 -4.95
CA LEU A 232 13.59 -12.57 -4.77
C LEU A 232 14.51 -11.81 -5.74
N PRO A 233 14.02 -10.76 -6.43
CA PRO A 233 14.89 -9.79 -7.09
C PRO A 233 15.84 -9.15 -6.06
N SER A 234 17.03 -8.73 -6.51
CA SER A 234 17.94 -7.96 -5.64
C SER A 234 17.25 -6.68 -5.16
N ALA A 235 17.49 -6.32 -3.90
CA ALA A 235 16.96 -5.08 -3.34
C ALA A 235 17.42 -3.89 -4.18
N VAL A 236 16.47 -3.01 -4.51
CA VAL A 236 16.77 -1.75 -5.18
C VAL A 236 17.28 -0.78 -4.11
N LYS A 237 18.38 -0.08 -4.42
CA LYS A 237 18.89 0.95 -3.52
C LYS A 237 17.92 2.12 -3.49
N PRO A 238 17.52 2.61 -2.30
CA PRO A 238 16.75 3.84 -2.17
C PRO A 238 17.52 5.06 -2.68
#